data_AF-A0A8D4IWM3-F1
#
_entry.id   AF-A0A8D4IWM3-F1
#
_cell.length_a   1.000
_cell.length_b   1.000
_cell.length_c   1.000
_cell.angle_alpha   90.00
_cell.angle_beta   90.00
_cell.angle_gamma   90.00
#
_symmetry.space_group_name_H-M   'P 1'
#
loop_
_entity.id
_entity.type
_entity.pdbx_description
1 polymer ?
#
loop_
_entity_poly.entity_id
_entity_poly.type
_entity_poly.pdbx_seq_one_letter_code
_entity_poly.pdbx_strand_id
1 'polypeptide(L)'
;MALSHTILAILAHEEVSGYDIGKKFNQTYGLIWHASHQQVYRELSLLEKQGDIVFTLRAQVGKPDRKVYQITTQGEQNLRQWLLQTSLKSGINRDEFTSRLLAAIKFHPENALEVVQARIDSHRQNINNMSCLLEKLEKDPNKKHYDNLMMLILKKNLKQEKLNLEWAEQDFLPFLNDIMSL
;
A
#
# COMPACT_ATOMS: atom_id res chain seq x y z
N MET A 1 -9.08 10.70 -0.23
CA MET A 1 -8.97 9.24 0.04
C MET A 1 -7.86 9.02 1.08
N ALA A 2 -7.62 7.79 1.55
CA ALA A 2 -6.55 7.53 2.54
C ALA A 2 -5.18 8.02 2.06
N LEU A 3 -4.87 7.83 0.75
CA LEU A 3 -3.60 8.23 0.15
C LEU A 3 -3.28 9.74 0.30
N SER A 4 -4.23 10.62 0.01
CA SER A 4 -4.05 12.08 0.13
C SER A 4 -3.71 12.48 1.57
N HIS A 5 -4.39 11.89 2.56
CA HIS A 5 -4.12 12.16 3.99
C HIS A 5 -2.78 11.55 4.45
N THR A 6 -2.37 10.40 3.91
CA THR A 6 -1.03 9.86 4.15
C THR A 6 0.06 10.77 3.58
N ILE A 7 -0.14 11.35 2.39
CA ILE A 7 0.78 12.35 1.82
C ILE A 7 0.84 13.60 2.73
N LEU A 8 -0.30 14.11 3.20
CA LEU A 8 -0.33 15.23 4.15
C LEU A 8 0.38 14.88 5.46
N ALA A 9 0.21 13.67 5.99
CA ALA A 9 0.92 13.22 7.19
C ALA A 9 2.45 13.18 6.99
N ILE A 10 2.94 12.77 5.81
CA ILE A 10 4.37 12.86 5.47
C ILE A 10 4.82 14.32 5.46
N LEU A 11 4.07 15.19 4.79
CA LEU A 11 4.42 16.61 4.63
C LEU A 11 4.27 17.42 5.92
N ALA A 12 3.50 16.93 6.90
CA ALA A 12 3.43 17.50 8.25
C ALA A 12 4.71 17.23 9.07
N HIS A 13 5.52 16.25 8.68
CA HIS A 13 6.78 15.94 9.33
C HIS A 13 8.00 16.56 8.62
N GLU A 14 7.96 16.68 7.30
CA GLU A 14 9.11 17.18 6.52
C GLU A 14 8.69 17.78 5.17
N GLU A 15 9.46 18.77 4.71
CA GLU A 15 9.40 19.26 3.34
C GLU A 15 10.15 18.29 2.42
N VAL A 16 9.47 17.75 1.41
CA VAL A 16 10.04 16.64 0.64
C VAL A 16 9.52 16.62 -0.80
N SER A 17 10.33 16.06 -1.70
CA SER A 17 9.96 15.97 -3.11
C SER A 17 8.95 14.85 -3.38
N GLY A 18 8.18 14.98 -4.46
CA GLY A 18 7.24 13.93 -4.89
C GLY A 18 7.91 12.58 -5.16
N TYR A 19 9.17 12.59 -5.63
CA TYR A 19 9.96 11.38 -5.81
C TYR A 19 10.25 10.68 -4.47
N ASP A 20 10.69 11.44 -3.47
CA ASP A 20 11.02 10.88 -2.16
C ASP A 20 9.76 10.44 -1.41
N ILE A 21 8.63 11.14 -1.59
CA ILE A 21 7.32 10.67 -1.10
C ILE A 21 7.00 9.31 -1.71
N GLY A 22 7.15 9.15 -3.03
CA GLY A 22 7.00 7.86 -3.71
C GLY A 22 7.93 6.78 -3.15
N LYS A 23 9.19 7.12 -2.87
CA LYS A 23 10.14 6.22 -2.22
C LYS A 23 9.69 5.81 -0.81
N LYS A 24 9.15 6.73 -0.01
CA LYS A 24 8.61 6.45 1.32
C LYS A 24 7.39 5.51 1.25
N PHE A 25 6.53 5.63 0.24
CA PHE A 25 5.46 4.66 -0.02
C PHE A 25 5.99 3.28 -0.39
N ASN A 26 7.06 3.18 -1.16
CA ASN A 26 7.67 1.89 -1.49
C ASN A 26 8.44 1.26 -0.31
N GLN A 27 8.67 2.02 0.78
CA GLN A 27 9.47 1.59 1.92
C GLN A 27 8.61 1.53 3.19
N THR A 28 8.47 2.66 3.88
CA THR A 28 7.89 2.74 5.23
C THR A 28 6.37 2.69 5.22
N TYR A 29 5.73 3.36 4.26
CA TYR A 29 4.27 3.47 4.20
C TYR A 29 3.62 2.38 3.33
N GLY A 30 4.42 1.55 2.66
CA GLY A 30 3.93 0.46 1.80
C GLY A 30 3.15 -0.60 2.57
N LEU A 31 3.39 -0.71 3.87
CA LEU A 31 2.61 -1.56 4.78
C LEU A 31 1.18 -1.04 5.01
N ILE A 32 0.93 0.25 4.78
CA ILE A 32 -0.38 0.89 4.97
C ILE A 32 -1.08 1.04 3.62
N TRP A 33 -0.34 1.46 2.59
CA TRP A 33 -0.88 1.73 1.28
C TRP A 33 0.16 1.55 0.19
N HIS A 34 -0.15 0.75 -0.83
CA HIS A 34 0.68 0.67 -2.02
C HIS A 34 0.25 1.78 -3.00
N ALA A 35 1.13 2.74 -3.26
CA ALA A 35 0.91 3.81 -4.23
C ALA A 35 2.03 3.82 -5.27
N SER A 36 1.66 3.78 -6.55
CA SER A 36 2.63 4.03 -7.62
C SER A 36 3.09 5.49 -7.60
N HIS A 37 4.27 5.78 -8.17
CA HIS A 37 4.74 7.15 -8.33
C HIS A 37 3.71 8.02 -9.07
N GLN A 38 3.05 7.48 -10.10
CA GLN A 38 2.02 8.19 -10.85
C GLN A 38 0.82 8.56 -9.97
N GLN A 39 0.36 7.65 -9.10
CA GLN A 39 -0.70 7.92 -8.15
C GLN A 39 -0.28 9.01 -7.16
N VAL A 40 0.95 8.95 -6.64
CA VAL A 40 1.49 10.00 -5.75
C VAL A 40 1.50 11.37 -6.43
N TYR A 41 2.00 11.47 -7.67
CA TYR A 41 2.01 12.75 -8.40
C TYR A 41 0.61 13.27 -8.73
N ARG A 42 -0.33 12.38 -9.05
CA ARG A 42 -1.73 12.76 -9.25
C ARG A 42 -2.34 13.35 -7.98
N GLU A 43 -2.13 12.71 -6.85
CA GLU A 43 -2.63 13.19 -5.55
C GLU A 43 -1.95 14.49 -5.11
N LEU A 44 -0.64 14.64 -5.33
CA LEU A 44 0.07 15.91 -5.08
C LEU A 44 -0.54 17.06 -5.88
N SER A 45 -0.86 16.84 -7.16
CA SER A 45 -1.52 17.86 -7.98
C SER A 45 -2.93 18.21 -7.48
N LEU A 46 -3.67 17.23 -6.93
CA LEU A 46 -4.98 17.48 -6.35
C LEU A 46 -4.88 18.30 -5.05
N LEU A 47 -3.99 17.92 -4.15
CA LEU A 47 -3.74 18.62 -2.89
C LEU A 47 -3.26 20.06 -3.13
N GLU A 48 -2.40 20.25 -4.14
CA GLU A 48 -1.94 21.58 -4.55
C GLU A 48 -3.11 22.44 -5.04
N LYS A 49 -3.96 21.90 -5.91
CA LYS A 49 -5.17 22.60 -6.40
C LYS A 49 -6.16 22.93 -5.28
N GLN A 50 -6.19 22.13 -4.23
CA GLN A 50 -7.03 22.35 -3.04
C GLN A 50 -6.44 23.35 -2.06
N GLY A 51 -5.19 23.78 -2.27
CA GLY A 51 -4.48 24.69 -1.37
C GLY A 51 -3.95 24.00 -0.11
N ASP A 52 -3.99 22.66 -0.05
CA ASP A 52 -3.51 21.88 1.10
C ASP A 52 -1.99 21.80 1.16
N ILE A 53 -1.33 21.92 0.02
CA ILE A 53 0.13 21.93 -0.10
C ILE A 53 0.57 23.03 -1.05
N VAL A 54 1.81 23.48 -0.88
CA VAL A 54 2.54 24.34 -1.82
C VAL A 54 3.84 23.67 -2.21
N PHE A 55 4.50 24.16 -3.26
CA PHE A 55 5.83 23.70 -3.63
C PHE A 55 6.79 24.85 -3.88
N THR A 56 8.08 24.59 -3.65
CA THR A 56 9.18 25.45 -4.09
C THR A 56 10.03 24.70 -5.11
N LEU A 57 10.62 25.43 -6.07
CA LEU A 57 11.61 24.89 -6.99
C LEU A 57 12.99 24.95 -6.36
N ARG A 58 13.67 23.81 -6.29
CA ARG A 58 15.07 23.71 -5.88
C ARG A 58 15.90 23.38 -7.11
N ALA A 59 16.82 24.28 -7.46
CA ALA A 59 17.74 24.09 -8.58
C ALA A 59 18.59 22.82 -8.40
N GLN A 60 18.85 22.12 -9.50
CA GLN A 60 19.72 20.94 -9.53
C GLN A 60 20.76 21.08 -10.63
N VAL A 61 22.00 20.66 -10.36
CA VAL A 61 23.05 20.66 -11.38
C VAL A 61 22.82 19.52 -12.36
N GLY A 62 22.72 19.83 -13.65
CA GLY A 62 22.58 18.85 -14.74
C GLY A 62 21.23 18.12 -14.78
N LYS A 63 20.21 18.58 -14.05
CA LYS A 63 18.86 17.99 -14.02
C LYS A 63 17.80 19.10 -13.93
N PRO A 64 16.53 18.84 -14.33
CA PRO A 64 15.44 19.78 -14.09
C PRO A 64 15.27 20.12 -12.62
N ASP A 65 14.76 21.32 -12.34
CA ASP A 65 14.47 21.77 -10.98
C ASP A 65 13.56 20.79 -10.23
N ARG A 66 13.86 20.59 -8.95
CA ARG A 66 13.08 19.71 -8.08
C ARG A 66 11.95 20.47 -7.44
N LYS A 67 10.72 19.97 -7.56
CA LYS A 67 9.62 20.41 -6.68
C LYS A 67 9.81 19.82 -5.29
N VAL A 68 9.92 20.68 -4.29
CA VAL A 68 9.87 20.33 -2.86
C VAL A 68 8.54 20.81 -2.32
N TYR A 69 7.73 19.88 -1.82
CA TYR A 69 6.38 20.16 -1.34
C TYR A 69 6.39 20.43 0.17
N GLN A 70 5.47 21.27 0.62
CA GLN A 70 5.23 21.64 2.00
C GLN A 70 3.73 21.69 2.27
N ILE A 71 3.30 21.24 3.45
CA ILE A 71 1.90 21.36 3.87
C ILE A 71 1.57 22.81 4.22
N THR A 72 0.36 23.26 3.89
CA THR A 72 -0.15 24.58 4.29
C THR A 72 -0.92 24.50 5.61
N THR A 73 -1.22 25.64 6.21
CA THR A 73 -2.14 25.71 7.37
C THR A 73 -3.50 25.06 7.07
N GLN A 74 -4.00 25.22 5.84
CA GLN A 74 -5.24 24.58 5.39
C GLN A 74 -5.09 23.05 5.34
N GLY A 75 -4.00 22.57 4.76
CA GLY A 75 -3.70 21.13 4.69
C GLY A 75 -3.59 20.51 6.08
N GLU A 76 -2.97 21.20 7.04
CA GLU A 76 -2.92 20.71 8.42
C GLU A 76 -4.31 20.67 9.08
N GLN A 77 -5.16 21.67 8.85
CA GLN A 77 -6.53 21.67 9.36
C GLN A 77 -7.32 20.50 8.77
N ASN A 78 -7.20 20.26 7.47
CA ASN A 78 -7.86 19.15 6.78
C ASN A 78 -7.37 17.80 7.33
N LEU A 79 -6.06 17.65 7.56
CA LEU A 79 -5.49 16.46 8.19
C LEU A 79 -6.04 16.26 9.60
N ARG A 80 -6.07 17.32 10.44
CA ARG A 80 -6.62 17.26 11.80
C ARG A 80 -8.10 16.88 11.80
N GLN A 81 -8.90 17.45 10.90
CA GLN A 81 -10.31 17.10 10.77
C GLN A 81 -10.50 15.64 10.39
N TRP A 82 -9.70 15.14 9.44
CA TRP A 82 -9.74 13.74 9.04
C TRP A 82 -9.39 12.79 10.19
N LEU A 83 -8.39 13.12 11.02
CA LEU A 83 -8.02 12.32 12.19
C LEU A 83 -9.14 12.22 13.24
N LEU A 84 -10.04 13.21 13.31
CA LEU A 84 -11.18 13.23 14.22
C LEU A 84 -12.41 12.49 13.67
N GLN A 85 -12.39 12.03 12.41
CA GLN A 85 -13.48 11.27 11.83
C GLN A 85 -13.50 9.84 12.40
N THR A 86 -14.52 9.53 13.20
CA THR A 86 -14.68 8.23 13.87
C THR A 86 -15.25 7.13 12.97
N SER A 87 -15.79 7.48 11.80
CA SER A 87 -16.33 6.52 10.84
C SER A 87 -15.44 6.42 9.60
N LEU A 88 -14.55 5.44 9.60
CA LEU A 88 -13.94 5.00 8.35
C LEU A 88 -14.98 4.14 7.61
N LYS A 89 -15.51 4.63 6.50
CA LYS A 89 -16.28 3.77 5.58
C LYS A 89 -15.36 2.63 5.16
N SER A 90 -15.69 1.41 5.55
CA SER A 90 -14.97 0.23 5.07
C SER A 90 -15.01 0.26 3.55
N GLY A 91 -13.84 0.33 2.92
CA GLY A 91 -13.75 0.27 1.46
C GLY A 91 -14.32 -1.07 1.00
N ILE A 92 -15.07 -1.06 -0.10
CA ILE A 92 -15.41 -2.32 -0.79
C ILE A 92 -14.07 -2.94 -1.19
N ASN A 93 -13.79 -4.14 -0.67
CA ASN A 93 -12.62 -4.90 -1.07
C ASN A 93 -12.82 -5.34 -2.52
N ARG A 94 -12.24 -4.60 -3.47
CA ARG A 94 -12.27 -4.93 -4.89
C ARG A 94 -11.10 -5.85 -5.17
N ASP A 95 -11.33 -7.14 -5.15
CA ASP A 95 -10.31 -8.11 -5.50
C ASP A 95 -10.28 -8.35 -7.02
N GLU A 96 -9.32 -7.71 -7.68
CA GLU A 96 -9.07 -7.89 -9.12
C GLU A 96 -8.73 -9.34 -9.43
N PHE A 97 -8.05 -10.05 -8.53
CA PHE A 97 -7.68 -11.44 -8.73
C PHE A 97 -8.91 -12.34 -8.88
N THR A 98 -9.84 -12.30 -7.91
CA THR A 98 -11.11 -13.04 -7.99
C THR A 98 -11.91 -12.66 -9.24
N SER A 99 -11.90 -11.38 -9.62
CA SER A 99 -12.61 -10.92 -10.83
C SER A 99 -12.00 -11.49 -12.12
N ARG A 100 -10.67 -11.48 -12.24
CA ARG A 100 -9.93 -12.05 -13.38
C ARG A 100 -10.09 -13.56 -13.44
N LEU A 101 -10.14 -14.22 -12.30
CA LEU A 101 -10.27 -15.66 -12.18
C LEU A 101 -11.66 -16.14 -12.60
N LEU A 102 -12.71 -15.41 -12.20
CA LEU A 102 -14.08 -15.64 -12.69
C LEU A 102 -14.15 -15.58 -14.22
N ALA A 103 -13.42 -14.63 -14.83
CA ALA A 103 -13.31 -14.54 -16.29
C ALA A 103 -12.45 -15.68 -16.87
N ALA A 104 -11.32 -16.02 -16.25
CA ALA A 104 -10.40 -17.05 -16.72
C ALA A 104 -11.07 -18.42 -16.80
N ILE A 105 -11.88 -18.82 -15.82
CA ILE A 105 -12.63 -20.09 -15.84
C ILE A 105 -13.50 -20.21 -17.11
N LYS A 106 -14.05 -19.09 -17.59
CA LYS A 106 -14.91 -19.06 -18.77
C LYS A 106 -14.15 -19.02 -20.09
N PHE A 107 -13.03 -18.29 -20.14
CA PHE A 107 -12.37 -17.95 -21.40
C PHE A 107 -11.01 -18.64 -21.62
N HIS A 108 -10.30 -18.99 -20.55
CA HIS A 108 -8.96 -19.55 -20.55
C HIS A 108 -8.73 -20.49 -19.33
N PRO A 109 -9.52 -21.57 -19.18
CA PRO A 109 -9.39 -22.49 -18.04
C PRO A 109 -8.00 -23.13 -17.94
N GLU A 110 -7.32 -23.32 -19.07
CA GLU A 110 -5.96 -23.87 -19.16
C GLU A 110 -4.91 -23.02 -18.43
N ASN A 111 -5.14 -21.71 -18.30
CA ASN A 111 -4.25 -20.80 -17.57
C ASN A 111 -4.67 -20.58 -16.11
N ALA A 112 -5.87 -21.02 -15.70
CA ALA A 112 -6.40 -20.74 -14.37
C ALA A 112 -5.51 -21.32 -13.26
N LEU A 113 -4.99 -22.54 -13.46
CA LEU A 113 -4.10 -23.20 -12.51
C LEU A 113 -2.79 -22.44 -12.33
N GLU A 114 -2.14 -22.04 -13.42
CA GLU A 114 -0.89 -21.28 -13.39
C GLU A 114 -1.06 -19.94 -12.67
N VAL A 115 -2.17 -19.24 -12.94
CA VAL A 115 -2.51 -17.97 -12.29
C VAL A 115 -2.71 -18.12 -10.78
N VAL A 116 -3.38 -19.19 -10.34
CA VAL A 116 -3.55 -19.48 -8.91
C VAL A 116 -2.23 -19.87 -8.26
N GLN A 117 -1.44 -20.71 -8.92
CA GLN A 117 -0.16 -21.15 -8.38
C GLN A 117 0.80 -19.96 -8.20
N ALA A 118 0.88 -19.07 -9.19
CA ALA A 118 1.64 -17.82 -9.09
C ALA A 118 1.15 -16.94 -7.93
N ARG A 119 -0.17 -16.93 -7.66
CA ARG A 119 -0.73 -16.19 -6.53
C ARG A 119 -0.38 -16.81 -5.18
N ILE A 120 -0.44 -18.13 -5.05
CA ILE A 120 0.00 -18.88 -3.87
C ILE A 120 1.48 -18.59 -3.58
N ASP A 121 2.33 -18.66 -4.59
CA ASP A 121 3.77 -18.40 -4.45
C ASP A 121 4.04 -16.95 -4.04
N SER A 122 3.29 -16.00 -4.59
CA SER A 122 3.35 -14.60 -4.17
C SER A 122 2.96 -14.41 -2.70
N HIS A 123 1.88 -15.05 -2.23
CA HIS A 123 1.49 -15.01 -0.81
C HIS A 123 2.56 -15.61 0.10
N ARG A 124 3.14 -16.75 -0.26
CA ARG A 124 4.25 -17.38 0.49
C ARG A 124 5.46 -16.45 0.59
N GLN A 125 5.85 -15.82 -0.53
CA GLN A 125 6.95 -14.86 -0.55
C GLN A 125 6.66 -13.64 0.34
N ASN A 126 5.44 -13.10 0.29
CA ASN A 126 5.03 -11.97 1.12
C ASN A 126 5.06 -12.32 2.61
N ILE A 127 4.53 -13.50 2.99
CA ILE A 127 4.57 -14.02 4.36
C ILE A 127 6.02 -14.10 4.87
N ASN A 128 6.93 -14.66 4.07
CA ASN A 128 8.34 -14.78 4.43
C ASN A 128 9.00 -13.40 4.63
N ASN A 129 8.78 -12.48 3.68
CA ASN A 129 9.32 -11.11 3.76
C ASN A 129 8.82 -10.37 5.00
N MET A 130 7.51 -10.43 5.27
CA MET A 130 6.89 -9.78 6.42
C MET A 130 7.35 -10.41 7.75
N SER A 131 7.47 -11.74 7.81
CA SER A 131 7.94 -12.44 9.01
C SER A 131 9.39 -12.08 9.33
N CYS A 132 10.26 -12.03 8.31
CA CYS A 132 11.66 -11.60 8.48
C CYS A 132 11.75 -10.14 8.97
N LEU A 133 10.95 -9.23 8.39
CA LEU A 133 10.90 -7.84 8.84
C LEU A 133 10.42 -7.72 10.28
N LEU A 134 9.38 -8.48 10.65
CA LEU A 134 8.83 -8.47 12.00
C LEU A 134 9.87 -8.94 13.02
N GLU A 135 10.59 -10.02 12.73
CA GLU A 135 11.64 -10.54 13.59
C GLU A 135 12.77 -9.52 13.80
N LYS A 136 13.17 -8.81 12.74
CA LYS A 136 14.18 -7.73 12.83
C LYS A 136 13.73 -6.61 13.75
N LEU A 137 12.47 -6.15 13.62
CA LEU A 137 11.90 -5.10 14.46
C LEU A 137 11.72 -5.55 15.92
N GLU A 138 11.34 -6.81 16.14
CA GLU A 138 11.17 -7.36 17.49
C GLU A 138 12.50 -7.39 18.26
N LYS A 139 13.59 -7.72 17.56
CA LYS A 139 14.95 -7.83 18.10
C LYS A 139 15.70 -6.50 18.23
N ASP A 140 15.20 -5.41 17.67
CA ASP A 140 15.86 -4.09 17.76
C ASP A 140 15.71 -3.50 19.18
N PRO A 141 16.82 -3.34 19.95
CA PRO A 141 16.77 -2.75 21.28
C PRO A 141 16.50 -1.24 21.26
N ASN A 142 16.68 -0.56 20.13
CA ASN A 142 16.51 0.88 19.97
C ASN A 142 15.15 1.27 19.37
N LYS A 143 14.21 0.32 19.26
CA LYS A 143 12.89 0.55 18.67
C LYS A 143 12.12 1.64 19.40
N LYS A 144 11.51 2.54 18.62
CA LYS A 144 10.71 3.68 19.07
C LYS A 144 9.23 3.32 19.13
N HIS A 145 8.42 4.21 19.71
CA HIS A 145 6.96 4.02 19.76
C HIS A 145 6.32 3.86 18.37
N TYR A 146 6.82 4.59 17.36
CA TYR A 146 6.38 4.43 15.97
C TYR A 146 6.62 2.99 15.45
N ASP A 147 7.74 2.36 15.83
CA ASP A 147 8.06 0.99 15.41
C ASP A 147 7.07 -0.02 16.00
N ASN A 148 6.56 0.21 17.21
CA ASN A 148 5.50 -0.63 17.79
C ASN A 148 4.19 -0.57 16.99
N LEU A 149 3.80 0.62 16.51
CA LEU A 149 2.62 0.75 15.64
C LEU A 149 2.84 0.03 14.30
N MET A 150 4.02 0.20 13.70
CA MET A 150 4.39 -0.50 12.47
C MET A 150 4.37 -2.02 12.64
N MET A 151 4.83 -2.52 13.79
CA MET A 151 4.74 -3.95 14.12
C MET A 151 3.29 -4.43 14.23
N LEU A 152 2.38 -3.65 14.82
CA LEU A 152 0.95 -4.02 14.87
C LEU A 152 0.33 -4.09 13.47
N ILE A 153 0.65 -3.13 12.60
CA ILE A 153 0.21 -3.12 11.20
C ILE A 153 0.78 -4.34 10.46
N LEU A 154 2.08 -4.63 10.63
CA LEU A 154 2.73 -5.77 10.02
C LEU A 154 2.13 -7.11 10.48
N LYS A 155 1.84 -7.25 11.78
CA LYS A 155 1.15 -8.42 12.35
C LYS A 155 -0.25 -8.59 11.77
N LYS A 156 -1.00 -7.50 11.58
CA LYS A 156 -2.32 -7.54 10.92
C LYS A 156 -2.18 -8.02 9.48
N ASN A 157 -1.28 -7.43 8.70
CA ASN A 157 -1.07 -7.78 7.30
C ASN A 157 -0.62 -9.24 7.14
N LEU A 158 0.26 -9.72 8.02
CA LEU A 158 0.71 -11.11 8.03
C LEU A 158 -0.46 -12.08 8.28
N LYS A 159 -1.37 -11.75 9.20
CA LYS A 159 -2.59 -12.55 9.42
C LYS A 159 -3.47 -12.59 8.17
N GLN A 160 -3.64 -11.45 7.50
CA GLN A 160 -4.42 -11.39 6.26
C GLN A 160 -3.79 -12.22 5.13
N GLU A 161 -2.48 -12.11 4.93
CA GLU A 161 -1.78 -12.89 3.90
C GLU A 161 -1.85 -14.40 4.16
N LYS A 162 -1.73 -14.82 5.43
CA LYS A 162 -1.91 -16.24 5.81
C LYS A 162 -3.32 -16.74 5.53
N LEU A 163 -4.34 -15.95 5.85
CA LEU A 163 -5.73 -16.28 5.55
C LEU A 163 -5.96 -16.41 4.04
N ASN A 164 -5.40 -15.49 3.25
CA ASN A 164 -5.52 -15.53 1.79
C ASN A 164 -4.82 -16.76 1.19
N LEU A 165 -3.64 -17.13 1.73
CA LEU A 165 -2.93 -18.34 1.33
C LEU A 165 -3.72 -19.61 1.67
N GLU A 166 -4.23 -19.68 2.90
CA GLU A 166 -5.04 -20.79 3.38
C GLU A 166 -6.27 -21.01 2.49
N TRP A 167 -7.02 -19.94 2.19
CA TRP A 167 -8.14 -19.97 1.27
C TRP A 167 -7.74 -20.45 -0.14
N ALA A 168 -6.63 -19.94 -0.67
CA ALA A 168 -6.16 -20.32 -2.01
C ALA A 168 -5.76 -21.81 -2.09
N GLU A 169 -5.11 -22.34 -1.05
CA GLU A 169 -4.63 -23.73 -1.01
C GLU A 169 -5.73 -24.73 -0.66
N GLN A 170 -6.62 -24.40 0.29
CA GLN A 170 -7.58 -25.35 0.84
C GLN A 170 -8.94 -25.31 0.16
N ASP A 171 -9.40 -24.14 -0.26
CA ASP A 171 -10.72 -24.01 -0.88
C ASP A 171 -10.60 -23.91 -2.40
N PHE A 172 -9.69 -23.06 -2.88
CA PHE A 172 -9.70 -22.66 -4.28
C PHE A 172 -8.98 -23.63 -5.22
N LEU A 173 -7.77 -24.05 -4.86
CA LEU A 173 -6.98 -24.98 -5.67
C LEU A 173 -7.69 -26.33 -5.88
N PRO A 174 -8.32 -26.96 -4.86
CA PRO A 174 -9.09 -28.19 -5.05
C PRO A 174 -10.29 -28.00 -5.98
N PHE A 175 -11.02 -26.89 -5.84
CA PHE A 175 -12.15 -26.56 -6.72
C PHE A 175 -11.73 -26.44 -8.20
N LEU A 176 -10.61 -25.79 -8.49
CA LEU A 176 -10.11 -25.72 -9.87
C LEU A 176 -9.73 -27.10 -10.41
N ASN A 177 -9.05 -27.92 -9.61
CA ASN A 177 -8.63 -29.26 -10.04
C ASN A 177 -9.84 -30.15 -10.38
N ASP A 178 -10.92 -30.03 -9.63
CA ASP A 178 -12.19 -30.74 -9.90
C ASP A 178 -12.76 -30.33 -11.26
N ILE A 179 -12.89 -29.02 -11.52
CA ILE A 179 -13.44 -28.50 -12.79
C ILE A 179 -12.56 -28.84 -14.00
N MET A 180 -11.24 -28.84 -13.85
CA MET A 180 -10.32 -29.17 -14.96
C MET A 180 -10.20 -30.67 -15.21
N SER A 181 -10.72 -31.52 -14.32
CA SER A 181 -10.73 -32.98 -14.48
C SER A 181 -11.97 -33.51 -15.22
N LEU A 182 -12.94 -32.63 -15.53
CA LEU A 182 -14.16 -32.87 -16.31
C LEU A 182 -13.97 -32.54 -17.79
#